data_AF-A0AAU9WXB2-F1
#
_entry.id   AF-A0AAU9WXB2-F1
#
_cell.length_a   1.000
_cell.length_b   1.000
_cell.length_c   1.000
_cell.angle_alpha   90.00
_cell.angle_beta   90.00
_cell.angle_gamma   90.00
#
_symmetry.space_group_name_H-M   'P 1'
#
loop_
_entity.id
_entity.type
_entity.pdbx_description
1 polymer ?
#
loop_
_entity_poly.entity_id
_entity_poly.type
_entity_poly.pdbx_seq_one_letter_code
_entity_poly.pdbx_strand_id
1 'polypeptide(L)'
;MKCALFLYTESDSTKGRRLMNYFQGKLRTVADMRNIPNILVRKQDFRYELCHCECVVLVGTPQALSLIQNKQQEKDEDDILFDGKVMHEEFTENKELVENRLVIVHFAERTKDDWIPTGFDEKRIFHVEDGKAPPKGTPTLTHLEYRMKKILLGDDFLY
;
A
#
# COMPACT_ATOMS: atom_id res chain seq x y z
N MET A 1 -12.72 13.79 -1.44
CA MET A 1 -11.25 13.62 -1.43
C MET A 1 -10.98 12.17 -1.75
N LYS A 2 -10.02 11.86 -2.63
CA LYS A 2 -9.67 10.48 -2.98
C LYS A 2 -9.10 9.75 -1.75
N CYS A 3 -9.05 8.43 -1.78
CA CYS A 3 -8.43 7.60 -0.75
C CYS A 3 -7.15 6.94 -1.29
N ALA A 4 -6.10 6.95 -0.47
CA ALA A 4 -4.93 6.11 -0.65
C ALA A 4 -4.69 5.26 0.61
N LEU A 5 -4.67 3.94 0.46
CA LEU A 5 -4.55 2.99 1.54
C LEU A 5 -3.13 2.42 1.61
N PHE A 6 -2.43 2.64 2.73
CA PHE A 6 -1.12 2.09 3.02
C PHE A 6 -1.25 0.84 3.88
N LEU A 7 -0.74 -0.27 3.35
CA LEU A 7 -0.75 -1.58 3.98
C LEU A 7 0.69 -1.95 4.36
N TYR A 8 0.94 -2.14 5.65
CA TYR A 8 2.23 -2.58 6.17
C TYR A 8 2.00 -3.33 7.49
N THR A 9 2.88 -4.27 7.80
CA THR A 9 2.87 -5.02 9.07
C THR A 9 3.35 -4.13 10.23
N GLU A 10 3.13 -4.59 11.45
CA GLU A 10 3.58 -3.87 12.65
C GLU A 10 5.11 -3.77 12.70
N SER A 11 5.82 -4.82 12.28
CA SER A 11 7.30 -4.80 12.15
C SER A 11 7.80 -3.68 11.22
N ASP A 12 7.00 -3.29 10.24
CA ASP A 12 7.30 -2.23 9.28
C ASP A 12 6.66 -0.88 9.64
N SER A 13 5.96 -0.79 10.78
CA SER A 13 5.08 0.34 11.10
C SER A 13 5.81 1.68 11.11
N THR A 14 7.05 1.73 11.59
CA THR A 14 7.87 2.95 11.59
C THR A 14 8.20 3.42 10.17
N LYS A 15 8.66 2.51 9.30
CA LYS A 15 9.06 2.84 7.92
C LYS A 15 7.85 3.09 7.03
N GLY A 16 6.81 2.26 7.16
CA GLY A 16 5.52 2.40 6.49
C GLY A 16 4.85 3.73 6.84
N ARG A 17 4.75 4.07 8.12
CA ARG A 17 4.18 5.36 8.57
C ARG A 17 5.00 6.55 8.08
N ARG A 18 6.34 6.45 8.08
CA ARG A 18 7.20 7.51 7.52
C ARG A 18 6.90 7.74 6.03
N LEU A 19 6.80 6.67 5.24
CA LEU A 19 6.47 6.77 3.82
C LEU A 19 5.07 7.37 3.59
N MET A 20 4.09 6.89 4.35
CA MET A 20 2.72 7.42 4.33
C MET A 20 2.70 8.92 4.66
N ASN A 21 3.39 9.35 5.73
CA ASN A 21 3.47 10.76 6.13
C ASN A 21 4.15 11.63 5.06
N TYR A 22 5.17 11.10 4.39
CA TYR A 22 5.81 11.78 3.26
C TYR A 22 4.78 12.06 2.14
N PHE A 23 4.01 11.05 1.74
CA PHE A 23 2.98 11.22 0.71
C PHE A 23 1.79 12.04 1.17
N GLN A 24 1.40 11.96 2.45
CA GLN A 24 0.40 12.86 3.02
C GLN A 24 0.84 14.31 2.85
N GLY A 25 2.10 14.64 3.12
CA GLY A 25 2.63 16.00 2.92
C GLY A 25 2.57 16.46 1.46
N LYS A 26 2.81 15.57 0.50
CA LYS A 26 2.84 15.87 -0.94
C LYS A 26 1.46 15.88 -1.61
N LEU A 27 0.55 15.03 -1.14
CA LEU A 27 -0.70 14.70 -1.84
C LEU A 27 -1.96 15.02 -1.01
N ARG A 28 -1.84 15.70 0.14
CA ARG A 28 -2.99 16.05 1.00
C ARG A 28 -4.13 16.80 0.30
N THR A 29 -3.86 17.48 -0.81
CA THR A 29 -4.90 18.19 -1.59
C THR A 29 -5.64 17.27 -2.56
N VAL A 30 -5.09 16.06 -2.81
CA VAL A 30 -5.60 15.06 -3.75
C VAL A 30 -6.28 13.92 -3.00
N ALA A 31 -5.62 13.37 -1.99
CA ALA A 31 -6.06 12.16 -1.31
C ALA A 31 -5.83 12.18 0.22
N ASP A 32 -6.71 11.47 0.93
CA ASP A 32 -6.57 11.10 2.33
C ASP A 32 -5.72 9.82 2.42
N MET A 33 -4.59 9.86 3.12
CA MET A 33 -3.78 8.66 3.36
C MET A 33 -4.32 7.93 4.60
N ARG A 34 -4.60 6.63 4.44
CA ARG A 34 -5.14 5.77 5.50
C ARG A 34 -4.27 4.53 5.68
N ASN A 35 -4.33 3.93 6.85
CA ASN A 35 -3.82 2.59 7.13
C ASN A 35 -4.88 1.79 7.92
N ILE A 36 -4.61 0.52 8.20
CA ILE A 36 -5.54 -0.36 8.91
C ILE A 36 -5.95 0.22 10.28
N PRO A 37 -5.03 0.66 11.16
CA PRO A 37 -5.42 1.33 12.41
C PRO A 37 -6.35 2.55 12.21
N ASN A 38 -6.13 3.37 11.18
CA ASN A 38 -7.00 4.51 10.89
C ASN A 38 -8.43 4.09 10.51
N ILE A 39 -8.57 2.96 9.81
CA ILE A 39 -9.86 2.39 9.41
C ILE A 39 -10.59 1.83 10.64
N LEU A 40 -9.90 1.05 11.47
CA LEU A 40 -10.47 0.41 12.66
C LEU A 40 -10.95 1.43 13.69
N VAL A 41 -10.17 2.48 13.95
CA VAL A 41 -10.57 3.58 14.85
C VAL A 41 -11.83 4.30 14.35
N ARG A 42 -12.04 4.35 13.02
CA ARG A 42 -13.24 4.92 12.40
C ARG A 42 -14.42 3.95 12.34
N LYS A 43 -14.27 2.73 12.91
CA LYS A 43 -15.25 1.62 12.82
C LYS A 43 -15.63 1.29 11.37
N GLN A 44 -14.71 1.52 10.44
CA GLN A 44 -14.90 1.21 9.03
C GLN A 44 -14.49 -0.25 8.76
N ASP A 45 -15.13 -0.87 7.78
CA ASP A 45 -14.79 -2.23 7.36
C ASP A 45 -13.53 -2.19 6.48
N PHE A 46 -12.48 -2.90 6.89
CA PHE A 46 -11.23 -2.98 6.15
C PHE A 46 -11.40 -3.50 4.72
N ARG A 47 -12.23 -4.53 4.52
CA ARG A 47 -12.49 -5.06 3.18
C ARG A 47 -13.16 -4.01 2.31
N TYR A 48 -14.16 -3.32 2.88
CA TYR A 48 -14.85 -2.25 2.16
C TYR A 48 -13.87 -1.16 1.71
N GLU A 49 -13.01 -0.66 2.60
CA GLU A 49 -12.03 0.37 2.26
C GLU A 49 -10.98 -0.13 1.25
N LEU A 50 -10.51 -1.38 1.38
CA LEU A 50 -9.59 -1.99 0.41
C LEU A 50 -10.20 -2.01 -1.00
N CYS A 51 -11.47 -2.38 -1.11
CA CYS A 51 -12.17 -2.46 -2.38
C CYS A 51 -12.46 -1.10 -3.01
N HIS A 52 -12.64 -0.05 -2.21
CA HIS A 52 -13.12 1.26 -2.69
C HIS A 52 -12.04 2.36 -2.73
N CYS A 53 -10.89 2.21 -2.06
CA CYS A 53 -9.83 3.21 -2.13
C CYS A 53 -9.17 3.23 -3.50
N GLU A 54 -9.00 4.42 -4.08
CA GLU A 54 -8.51 4.58 -5.45
C GLU A 54 -7.06 4.14 -5.62
N CYS A 55 -6.23 4.23 -4.58
CA CYS A 55 -4.85 3.76 -4.62
C CYS A 55 -4.54 2.89 -3.39
N VAL A 56 -3.87 1.76 -3.60
CA VAL A 56 -3.42 0.86 -2.53
C VAL A 56 -1.91 0.73 -2.63
N VAL A 57 -1.19 1.08 -1.56
CA VAL A 57 0.26 0.96 -1.44
C VAL A 57 0.58 -0.13 -0.43
N LEU A 58 1.08 -1.26 -0.90
CA LEU A 58 1.53 -2.37 -0.07
C LEU A 58 3.03 -2.28 0.17
N VAL A 59 3.45 -2.29 1.44
CA VAL A 59 4.84 -2.54 1.82
C VAL A 59 5.09 -4.04 1.73
N GLY A 60 5.79 -4.46 0.67
CA GLY A 60 6.00 -5.86 0.32
C GLY A 60 7.22 -6.49 1.00
N THR A 61 7.35 -6.41 2.33
CA THR A 61 8.41 -7.18 3.00
C THR A 61 8.13 -8.69 2.96
N PRO A 62 9.16 -9.55 3.10
CA PRO A 62 8.95 -10.99 3.14
C PRO A 62 7.91 -11.43 4.18
N GLN A 63 7.85 -10.75 5.33
CA GLN A 63 6.83 -10.99 6.35
C GLN A 63 5.42 -10.64 5.84
N ALA A 64 5.21 -9.43 5.32
CA ALA A 64 3.92 -8.98 4.81
C ALA A 64 3.40 -9.90 3.69
N LEU A 65 4.27 -10.24 2.74
CA LEU A 65 3.92 -11.11 1.62
C LEU A 65 3.63 -12.54 2.07
N SER A 66 4.38 -13.07 3.05
CA SER A 66 4.11 -14.38 3.64
C SER A 66 2.75 -14.42 4.35
N LEU A 67 2.39 -13.37 5.10
CA LEU A 67 1.08 -13.28 5.75
C LEU A 67 -0.06 -13.30 4.73
N ILE A 68 0.09 -12.57 3.60
CA ILE A 68 -0.90 -12.59 2.52
C ILE A 68 -0.95 -13.98 1.87
N GLN A 69 0.19 -14.53 1.47
CA GLN A 69 0.24 -15.82 0.77
C GLN A 69 -0.38 -16.95 1.61
N ASN A 70 -0.13 -16.96 2.92
CA ASN A 70 -0.61 -17.96 3.85
C ASN A 70 -1.98 -17.63 4.48
N LYS A 71 -2.63 -16.54 4.06
CA LYS A 71 -3.95 -16.10 4.57
C LYS A 71 -3.96 -15.89 6.09
N GLN A 72 -2.88 -15.34 6.63
CA GLN A 72 -2.67 -15.11 8.05
C GLN A 72 -2.93 -13.66 8.44
N GLN A 73 -3.30 -13.46 9.70
CA GLN A 73 -3.51 -12.13 10.29
C GLN A 73 -2.40 -11.84 11.30
N GLU A 74 -1.90 -10.61 11.31
CA GLU A 74 -1.13 -10.06 12.43
C GLU A 74 -2.12 -9.36 13.38
N LYS A 75 -2.01 -9.65 14.68
CA LYS A 75 -2.91 -9.13 15.71
C LYS A 75 -2.11 -8.66 16.92
N ASP A 76 -2.67 -7.66 17.61
CA ASP A 76 -2.29 -7.29 18.97
C ASP A 76 -3.54 -7.40 19.85
N GLU A 77 -3.50 -8.32 20.80
CA GLU A 77 -4.69 -8.79 21.54
C GLU A 77 -5.85 -9.16 20.58
N ASP A 78 -6.94 -8.38 20.60
CA ASP A 78 -8.12 -8.58 19.75
C ASP A 78 -8.10 -7.70 18.48
N ASP A 79 -7.13 -6.77 18.35
CA ASP A 79 -7.04 -5.84 17.25
C ASP A 79 -6.24 -6.41 16.08
N ILE A 80 -6.83 -6.37 14.88
CA ILE A 80 -6.14 -6.81 13.65
C ILE A 80 -5.23 -5.68 13.15
N LEU A 81 -3.92 -5.91 13.19
CA LEU A 81 -2.92 -4.96 12.69
C LEU A 81 -2.68 -5.12 11.19
N PHE A 82 -2.78 -6.36 10.69
CA PHE A 82 -2.63 -6.69 9.27
C PHE A 82 -3.48 -7.89 8.89
N ASP A 83 -4.40 -7.72 7.93
CA ASP A 83 -5.32 -8.78 7.51
C ASP A 83 -4.89 -9.43 6.18
N GLY A 84 -3.88 -10.30 6.24
CA GLY A 84 -3.38 -11.02 5.07
C GLY A 84 -4.44 -11.95 4.44
N LYS A 85 -5.43 -12.41 5.22
CA LYS A 85 -6.55 -13.21 4.70
C LYS A 85 -7.42 -12.38 3.76
N VAL A 86 -7.90 -11.22 4.21
CA VAL A 86 -8.73 -10.33 3.37
C VAL A 86 -7.93 -9.86 2.15
N MET A 87 -6.67 -9.47 2.34
CA MET A 87 -5.81 -9.06 1.22
C MET A 87 -5.63 -10.18 0.19
N HIS A 88 -5.43 -11.42 0.61
CA HIS A 88 -5.28 -12.54 -0.31
C HIS A 88 -6.52 -12.75 -1.17
N GLU A 89 -7.71 -12.72 -0.55
CA GLU A 89 -8.98 -12.89 -1.25
C GLU A 89 -9.16 -11.77 -2.28
N GLU A 90 -9.00 -10.51 -1.88
CA GLU A 90 -9.16 -9.37 -2.80
C GLU A 90 -8.06 -9.33 -3.88
N PHE A 91 -6.82 -9.67 -3.56
CA PHE A 91 -5.73 -9.69 -4.56
C PHE A 91 -5.84 -10.88 -5.53
N THR A 92 -6.70 -11.85 -5.25
CA THR A 92 -6.96 -12.98 -6.16
C THR A 92 -8.23 -12.76 -6.97
N GLU A 93 -9.27 -12.19 -6.35
CA GLU A 93 -10.61 -12.09 -6.94
C GLU A 93 -10.87 -10.73 -7.60
N ASN A 94 -10.22 -9.66 -7.14
CA ASN A 94 -10.44 -8.29 -7.61
C ASN A 94 -9.36 -7.85 -8.61
N LYS A 95 -9.54 -8.22 -9.88
CA LYS A 95 -8.61 -7.85 -10.96
C LYS A 95 -8.42 -6.35 -11.10
N GLU A 96 -9.49 -5.57 -10.93
CA GLU A 96 -9.42 -4.11 -11.06
C GLU A 96 -8.48 -3.50 -10.01
N LEU A 97 -8.56 -3.97 -8.76
CA LEU A 97 -7.64 -3.56 -7.70
C LEU A 97 -6.20 -3.86 -8.08
N VAL A 98 -5.91 -5.11 -8.47
CA VAL A 98 -4.55 -5.58 -8.77
C VAL A 98 -3.97 -4.88 -10.00
N GLU A 99 -4.75 -4.79 -11.07
CA GLU A 99 -4.30 -4.28 -12.37
C GLU A 99 -4.19 -2.74 -12.39
N ASN A 100 -4.99 -2.02 -11.62
CA ASN A 100 -5.08 -0.56 -11.75
C ASN A 100 -4.68 0.23 -10.49
N ARG A 101 -4.97 -0.29 -9.30
CA ARG A 101 -4.88 0.50 -8.06
C ARG A 101 -3.73 0.14 -7.14
N LEU A 102 -3.26 -1.11 -7.21
CA LEU A 102 -2.19 -1.62 -6.36
C LEU A 102 -0.81 -1.12 -6.81
N VAL A 103 0.00 -0.74 -5.83
CA VAL A 103 1.43 -0.42 -5.94
C VAL A 103 2.16 -1.16 -4.83
N ILE A 104 3.30 -1.77 -5.14
CA ILE A 104 4.12 -2.50 -4.15
C ILE A 104 5.41 -1.73 -3.90
N VAL A 105 5.76 -1.54 -2.64
CA VAL A 105 6.99 -0.89 -2.19
C VAL A 105 7.81 -1.86 -1.35
N HIS A 106 9.06 -2.10 -1.75
CA HIS A 106 10.02 -2.83 -0.92
C HIS A 106 10.99 -1.86 -0.26
N PHE A 107 11.39 -2.16 0.98
CA PHE A 107 12.42 -1.42 1.70
C PHE A 107 13.82 -2.04 1.59
N ALA A 108 13.91 -3.27 1.12
CA ALA A 108 15.13 -4.00 0.82
C ALA A 108 15.04 -4.57 -0.60
N GLU A 109 16.14 -5.16 -1.08
CA GLU A 109 16.10 -5.88 -2.34
C GLU A 109 15.09 -7.03 -2.28
N ARG A 110 14.27 -7.11 -3.34
CA ARG A 110 13.28 -8.16 -3.52
C ARG A 110 14.00 -9.50 -3.75
N THR A 111 13.51 -10.56 -3.14
CA THR A 111 13.95 -11.93 -3.44
C THR A 111 13.08 -12.54 -4.54
N LYS A 112 13.61 -13.52 -5.29
CA LYS A 112 12.82 -14.20 -6.34
C LYS A 112 11.62 -14.96 -5.77
N ASP A 113 11.66 -15.29 -4.48
CA ASP A 113 10.62 -16.03 -3.77
C ASP A 113 9.54 -15.12 -3.21
N ASP A 114 9.71 -13.80 -3.28
CA ASP A 114 8.73 -12.83 -2.82
C ASP A 114 7.45 -12.96 -3.67
N TRP A 115 6.35 -13.31 -3.00
CA TRP A 115 5.05 -13.51 -3.60
C TRP A 115 4.53 -12.23 -4.26
N ILE A 116 3.91 -12.40 -5.44
CA ILE A 116 3.24 -11.34 -6.18
C ILE A 116 1.85 -11.85 -6.62
N PRO A 117 0.79 -11.02 -6.52
CA PRO A 117 -0.52 -11.37 -7.05
C PRO A 117 -0.46 -11.70 -8.55
N THR A 118 -1.22 -12.72 -8.98
CA THR A 118 -1.29 -13.06 -10.41
C THR A 118 -1.90 -11.90 -11.21
N GLY A 119 -1.27 -11.54 -12.32
CA GLY A 119 -1.71 -10.41 -13.17
C GLY A 119 -1.20 -9.03 -12.74
N PHE A 120 -0.44 -8.95 -11.64
CA PHE A 120 0.18 -7.70 -11.22
C PHE A 120 1.30 -7.25 -12.18
N ASP A 121 1.32 -5.95 -12.54
CA ASP A 121 2.39 -5.38 -13.36
C ASP A 121 3.60 -5.04 -12.48
N GLU A 122 4.67 -5.82 -12.61
CA GLU A 122 5.93 -5.63 -11.85
C GLU A 122 6.57 -4.24 -12.07
N LYS A 123 6.20 -3.48 -13.11
CA LYS A 123 6.65 -2.09 -13.28
C LYS A 123 6.07 -1.13 -12.22
N ARG A 124 5.10 -1.59 -11.42
CA ARG A 124 4.54 -0.88 -10.25
C ARG A 124 5.17 -1.33 -8.94
N ILE A 125 6.32 -1.99 -9.00
CA ILE A 125 7.17 -2.29 -7.84
C ILE A 125 8.23 -1.20 -7.68
N PHE A 126 8.34 -0.66 -6.48
CA PHE A 126 9.28 0.40 -6.13
C PHE A 126 10.21 -0.04 -5.01
N HIS A 127 11.50 0.25 -5.15
CA HIS A 127 12.47 0.03 -4.08
C HIS A 127 12.79 1.36 -3.39
N VAL A 128 12.28 1.54 -2.17
CA VAL A 128 12.54 2.69 -1.30
C VAL A 128 13.47 2.24 -0.20
N GLU A 129 14.78 2.34 -0.44
CA GLU A 129 15.83 1.86 0.47
C GLU A 129 15.56 2.24 1.93
N ASP A 130 15.40 1.23 2.78
CA ASP A 130 15.16 1.36 4.23
C ASP A 130 13.95 2.25 4.59
N GLY A 131 12.98 2.41 3.68
CA GLY A 131 11.86 3.33 3.86
C GLY A 131 12.30 4.80 3.98
N LYS A 132 13.49 5.15 3.47
CA LYS A 132 14.02 6.51 3.54
C LYS A 132 13.20 7.45 2.67
N ALA A 133 12.39 8.27 3.33
CA ALA A 133 11.71 9.42 2.75
C ALA A 133 12.35 10.75 3.20
N PRO A 134 13.41 11.25 2.53
CA PRO A 134 13.96 12.57 2.82
C PRO A 134 13.00 13.68 2.37
N PRO A 135 12.99 14.86 3.01
CA PRO A 135 12.05 15.94 2.67
C PRO A 135 12.10 16.41 1.21
N LYS A 136 13.29 16.38 0.60
CA LYS A 136 13.52 16.74 -0.81
C LYS A 136 13.09 15.63 -1.78
N GLY A 137 12.73 14.46 -1.29
CA GLY A 137 12.44 13.27 -2.10
C GLY A 137 13.70 12.62 -2.67
N THR A 138 13.47 11.58 -3.46
CA THR A 138 14.46 10.86 -4.27
C THR A 138 13.85 10.62 -5.65
N PRO A 139 14.64 10.22 -6.66
CA PRO A 139 14.08 9.82 -7.96
C PRO A 139 13.00 8.73 -7.84
N THR A 140 13.22 7.73 -6.98
CA THR A 140 12.23 6.69 -6.70
C THR A 140 10.95 7.27 -6.11
N LEU A 141 11.05 8.13 -5.10
CA LEU A 141 9.87 8.73 -4.46
C LEU A 141 9.12 9.66 -5.41
N THR A 142 9.85 10.34 -6.31
CA THR A 142 9.25 11.18 -7.35
C THR A 142 8.47 10.33 -8.35
N HIS A 143 9.05 9.20 -8.77
CA HIS A 143 8.35 8.27 -9.67
C HIS A 143 7.16 7.59 -8.99
N LEU A 144 7.28 7.22 -7.71
CA LEU A 144 6.19 6.68 -6.91
C LEU A 144 5.07 7.73 -6.75
N GLU A 145 5.40 8.99 -6.44
CA GLU A 145 4.44 10.10 -6.39
C GLU A 145 3.68 10.26 -7.71
N TYR A 146 4.41 10.26 -8.83
CA TYR A 146 3.83 10.32 -10.17
C TYR A 146 2.85 9.16 -10.42
N ARG A 147 3.23 7.93 -10.07
CA ARG A 147 2.34 6.77 -10.21
C ARG A 147 1.11 6.87 -9.33
N MET A 148 1.28 7.24 -8.06
CA MET A 148 0.15 7.43 -7.15
C MET A 148 -0.80 8.51 -7.68
N LYS A 149 -0.29 9.66 -8.15
CA LYS A 149 -1.14 10.71 -8.73
C LYS A 149 -1.88 10.21 -9.97
N LYS A 150 -1.21 9.47 -10.86
CA LYS A 150 -1.86 8.90 -12.05
C LYS A 150 -3.01 7.95 -11.68
N ILE A 151 -2.83 7.14 -10.65
CA ILE A 151 -3.88 6.24 -10.14
C ILE A 151 -5.02 7.06 -9.50
N LEU A 152 -4.69 8.01 -8.64
CA LEU A 152 -5.67 8.80 -7.87
C LEU A 152 -6.52 9.74 -8.74
N LEU A 153 -5.92 10.33 -9.77
CA LEU A 153 -6.55 11.32 -10.63
C LEU A 153 -7.09 10.73 -11.94
N GLY A 154 -6.60 9.56 -12.37
CA GLY A 154 -7.05 8.93 -13.61
C GLY A 154 -6.89 9.88 -14.80
N ASP A 155 -8.00 10.15 -15.48
CA ASP A 155 -8.05 11.04 -16.65
C ASP A 155 -7.79 12.52 -16.31
N ASP A 156 -8.04 12.93 -15.05
CA ASP A 156 -7.77 14.29 -14.57
C ASP A 156 -6.26 14.56 -14.36
N PHE A 157 -5.41 13.54 -14.54
CA PHE A 157 -3.97 13.66 -14.31
C PHE A 157 -3.23 14.53 -15.36
N LEU A 158 -3.79 14.66 -16.57
CA LEU A 158 -3.18 15.35 -17.70
C LEU A 158 -3.70 16.78 -17.92
N TYR A 159 -4.59 17.26 -17.04
CA TYR A 159 -5.24 18.58 -17.14
C TYR A 159 -4.87 19.51 -15.98
#